data_AF-A0A291B8J2-F1
#
_entry.id   AF-A0A291B8J2-F1
#
_cell.length_a   1.000
_cell.length_b   1.000
_cell.length_c   1.000
_cell.angle_alpha   90.00
_cell.angle_beta   90.00
_cell.angle_gamma   90.00
#
_symmetry.space_group_name_H-M   'P 1'
#
loop_
_entity.id
_entity.type
_entity.pdbx_description
1 polymer ?
#
loop_
_entity_poly.entity_id
_entity_poly.type
_entity_poly.pdbx_seq_one_letter_code
_entity_poly.pdbx_strand_id
1 'polypeptide(L)'
;MTDELLQAGFHQEDIYKTIDWLEKLALLQEDNKTPYVTGNMLTSVRIFTSKEMERLDTESRGFLMLLEQTNVLNPETREMVIDHVMALETQELILNDLKWIVLIVLFNIPNNEYAYNQMEKLLYCTSENEFLH
;
A
#
# COMPACT_ATOMS: atom_id res chain seq x y z
N MET A 1 9.75 -11.97 1.22
CA MET A 1 9.21 -10.73 1.82
C MET A 1 10.28 -9.86 2.47
N THR A 2 10.93 -10.27 3.57
CA THR A 2 11.96 -9.42 4.23
C THR A 2 13.21 -9.18 3.37
N ASP A 3 13.72 -10.20 2.68
CA ASP A 3 14.86 -10.05 1.76
C ASP A 3 14.52 -9.21 0.53
N GLU A 4 13.26 -9.25 0.06
CA GLU A 4 12.79 -8.45 -1.07
C GLU A 4 12.66 -6.97 -0.68
N LEU A 5 12.18 -6.68 0.54
CA LEU A 5 12.11 -5.31 1.07
C LEU A 5 13.51 -4.71 1.28
N LEU A 6 14.46 -5.52 1.76
CA LEU A 6 15.86 -5.10 1.86
C LEU A 6 16.47 -4.82 0.48
N GLN A 7 16.19 -5.67 -0.52
CA GLN A 7 16.65 -5.45 -1.90
C GLN A 7 15.98 -4.25 -2.56
N ALA A 8 14.74 -3.96 -2.20
CA ALA A 8 14.00 -2.79 -2.67
C ALA A 8 14.49 -1.46 -2.09
N GLY A 9 15.39 -1.49 -1.11
CA GLY A 9 15.97 -0.30 -0.48
C GLY A 9 15.31 0.12 0.83
N PHE A 10 14.39 -0.67 1.39
CA PHE A 10 13.79 -0.34 2.70
C PHE A 10 14.83 -0.46 3.82
N HIS A 11 14.83 0.52 4.72
CA HIS A 11 15.60 0.44 5.94
C HIS A 11 15.01 -0.60 6.88
N GLN A 12 15.86 -1.27 7.67
CA GLN A 12 15.42 -2.30 8.62
C GLN A 12 14.37 -1.77 9.60
N GLU A 13 14.47 -0.50 10.01
CA GLU A 13 13.50 0.14 10.90
C GLU A 13 12.08 0.23 10.29
N ASP A 14 11.98 0.46 8.98
CA ASP A 14 10.69 0.52 8.27
C ASP A 14 10.08 -0.86 8.09
N ILE A 15 10.92 -1.89 7.95
CA ILE A 15 10.49 -3.28 7.96
C ILE A 15 9.87 -3.64 9.32
N TYR A 16 10.52 -3.26 10.43
CA TYR A 16 9.96 -3.50 11.77
C TYR A 16 8.66 -2.73 12.01
N LYS A 17 8.58 -1.46 11.57
CA LYS A 17 7.33 -0.67 11.62
C LYS A 17 6.23 -1.33 10.80
N THR A 18 6.59 -1.90 9.66
CA THR A 18 5.65 -2.61 8.80
C THR A 18 5.09 -3.85 9.51
N ILE A 19 5.93 -4.59 10.21
CA ILE A 19 5.51 -5.76 10.99
C ILE A 19 4.63 -5.33 12.18
N ASP A 20 4.98 -4.27 12.91
CA ASP A 20 4.17 -3.74 14.02
C ASP A 20 2.78 -3.28 13.55
N TRP A 21 2.70 -2.65 12.37
CA TRP A 21 1.42 -2.31 11.75
C TRP A 21 0.58 -3.55 11.41
N LEU A 22 1.21 -4.62 10.89
CA LEU A 22 0.52 -5.88 10.61
C LEU A 22 -0.04 -6.55 11.86
N GLU A 23 0.71 -6.53 12.97
CA GLU A 23 0.24 -7.05 14.26
C GLU A 23 -0.97 -6.25 14.76
N LYS A 24 -0.94 -4.92 14.65
CA LYS A 24 -2.08 -4.05 14.98
C LYS A 24 -3.30 -4.34 14.10
N LEU A 25 -3.10 -4.58 12.80
CA LEU A 25 -4.18 -4.97 11.91
C LEU A 25 -4.81 -6.31 12.30
N ALA A 26 -4.00 -7.32 12.61
CA ALA A 26 -4.49 -8.63 13.03
C ALA A 26 -5.37 -8.51 14.29
N LEU A 27 -4.95 -7.70 15.26
CA LEU A 27 -5.73 -7.41 16.47
C LEU A 27 -7.07 -6.73 16.17
N LEU A 28 -7.11 -5.81 15.19
CA LEU A 28 -8.35 -5.15 14.78
C LEU A 28 -9.32 -6.09 14.05
N GLN A 29 -8.79 -7.07 13.31
CA GLN A 29 -9.59 -8.07 12.60
C GLN A 29 -10.13 -9.19 13.51
N GLU A 30 -9.39 -9.59 14.55
CA GLU A 30 -9.81 -10.63 15.50
C GLU A 30 -11.13 -10.29 16.21
N ASP A 31 -11.39 -9.01 16.46
CA ASP A 31 -12.59 -8.58 17.18
C ASP A 31 -13.86 -8.59 16.31
N ASN A 32 -13.77 -8.82 14.97
CA ASN A 32 -14.87 -8.97 13.99
C ASN A 32 -16.01 -7.92 14.05
N LYS A 33 -15.85 -6.84 14.81
CA LYS A 33 -16.93 -5.92 15.18
C LYS A 33 -16.96 -4.65 14.34
N THR A 34 -15.87 -4.30 13.65
CA THR A 34 -15.79 -3.05 12.88
C THR A 34 -15.05 -3.27 11.56
N PRO A 35 -15.72 -3.08 10.40
CA PRO A 35 -15.03 -3.06 9.12
C PRO A 35 -14.04 -1.90 9.08
N TYR A 36 -12.91 -2.07 8.37
CA TYR A 36 -11.84 -1.06 8.29
C TYR A 36 -12.35 0.26 7.71
N VAL A 37 -13.32 0.18 6.81
CA VAL A 37 -14.04 1.33 6.25
C VAL A 37 -15.53 1.19 6.54
N THR A 38 -16.13 2.24 7.08
CA THR A 38 -17.58 2.36 7.28
C THR A 38 -18.19 3.24 6.19
N GLY A 39 -18.95 2.66 5.26
CA GLY A 39 -19.64 3.41 4.20
C GLY A 39 -19.91 2.63 2.92
N ASN A 40 -20.68 3.23 2.00
CA ASN A 40 -20.95 2.64 0.70
C ASN A 40 -19.75 2.82 -0.24
N MET A 41 -18.91 1.78 -0.35
CA MET A 41 -17.63 1.80 -1.07
C MET A 41 -17.76 2.17 -2.55
N LEU A 42 -18.89 1.87 -3.19
CA LEU A 42 -19.07 2.02 -4.64
C LEU A 42 -19.25 3.46 -5.13
N THR A 43 -19.49 4.43 -4.25
CA THR A 43 -19.78 5.83 -4.64
C THR A 43 -18.97 6.85 -3.83
N SER A 44 -17.98 6.42 -3.07
CA SER A 44 -17.19 7.32 -2.24
C SER A 44 -16.10 8.02 -3.07
N VAL A 45 -15.96 9.33 -2.88
CA VAL A 45 -14.86 10.11 -3.47
C VAL A 45 -13.84 10.37 -2.37
N ARG A 46 -12.59 9.94 -2.58
CA ARG A 46 -11.49 10.19 -1.64
C ARG A 46 -11.04 11.65 -1.74
N ILE A 47 -10.87 12.30 -0.59
CA ILE A 47 -10.26 13.62 -0.47
C ILE A 47 -9.01 13.46 0.39
N PHE A 48 -7.84 13.81 -0.15
CA PHE A 48 -6.58 13.78 0.59
C PHE A 48 -6.46 15.03 1.47
N THR A 49 -6.15 14.80 2.74
CA THR A 49 -5.80 15.84 3.71
C THR A 49 -4.44 16.44 3.38
N SER A 50 -4.15 17.63 3.92
CA SER A 50 -2.85 18.29 3.71
C SER A 50 -1.67 17.42 4.14
N LYS A 51 -1.80 16.68 5.24
CA LYS A 51 -0.77 15.75 5.72
C LYS A 51 -0.53 14.59 4.76
N GLU A 52 -1.61 14.01 4.24
CA GLU A 52 -1.48 12.96 3.22
C GLU A 52 -0.87 13.51 1.93
N MET A 53 -1.19 14.74 1.53
CA MET A 53 -0.60 15.37 0.33
C MET A 53 0.88 15.72 0.50
N GLU A 54 1.35 15.95 1.72
CA GLU A 54 2.78 16.12 2.03
C GLU A 54 3.54 14.79 1.92
N ARG A 55 2.90 13.67 2.27
CA ARG A 55 3.50 12.32 2.24
C ARG A 55 3.37 11.62 0.89
N LEU A 56 2.19 11.73 0.28
CA LEU A 56 1.82 11.16 -1.01
C LEU A 56 1.82 12.29 -2.02
N ASP A 57 2.91 12.38 -2.75
CA ASP A 57 3.07 13.33 -3.83
C ASP A 57 2.06 13.09 -4.97
N THR A 58 2.11 13.91 -6.02
CA THR A 58 1.14 13.81 -7.12
C THR A 58 1.25 12.48 -7.85
N GLU A 59 2.47 11.94 -8.04
CA GLU A 59 2.67 10.67 -8.72
C GLU A 59 2.13 9.49 -7.90
N SER A 60 2.43 9.45 -6.60
CA SER A 60 1.91 8.47 -5.65
C SER A 60 0.39 8.43 -5.62
N ARG A 61 -0.26 9.60 -5.57
CA ARG A 61 -1.73 9.70 -5.58
C ARG A 61 -2.32 9.24 -6.91
N GLY A 62 -1.68 9.58 -8.04
CA GLY A 62 -2.08 9.09 -9.36
C GLY A 62 -1.97 7.57 -9.47
N PHE A 63 -0.92 6.98 -8.89
CA PHE A 63 -0.74 5.54 -8.86
C PHE A 63 -1.80 4.82 -8.02
N LEU A 64 -2.13 5.32 -6.83
CA LEU A 64 -3.25 4.77 -6.02
C LEU A 64 -4.57 4.84 -6.78
N MET A 65 -4.84 5.95 -7.48
CA MET A 65 -6.05 6.08 -8.30
C MET A 65 -6.08 5.06 -9.44
N LEU A 66 -4.95 4.82 -10.11
CA LEU A 66 -4.83 3.80 -11.16
C LEU A 66 -5.12 2.39 -10.62
N LEU A 67 -4.57 2.06 -9.45
CA LEU A 67 -4.79 0.76 -8.83
C LEU A 67 -6.25 0.54 -8.43
N GLU A 68 -6.94 1.58 -7.97
CA GLU A 68 -8.38 1.53 -7.69
C GLU A 68 -9.20 1.36 -8.98
N GLN A 69 -8.88 2.10 -10.05
CA GLN A 69 -9.57 1.98 -11.34
C GLN A 69 -9.39 0.60 -12.01
N THR A 70 -8.25 -0.04 -11.77
CA THR A 70 -7.94 -1.39 -12.29
C THR A 70 -8.44 -2.51 -11.37
N ASN A 71 -9.13 -2.17 -10.26
CA ASN A 71 -9.58 -3.09 -9.22
C ASN A 71 -8.47 -3.91 -8.56
N VAL A 72 -7.22 -3.44 -8.62
CA VAL A 72 -6.12 -4.00 -7.83
C VAL A 72 -6.29 -3.60 -6.37
N LEU A 73 -6.67 -2.35 -6.13
CA LEU A 73 -7.13 -1.89 -4.83
C LEU A 73 -8.65 -1.71 -4.85
N ASN A 74 -9.27 -1.97 -3.70
CA ASN A 74 -10.63 -1.53 -3.41
C ASN A 74 -10.53 -0.39 -2.37
N PRO A 75 -11.65 0.30 -2.05
CA PRO A 75 -11.59 1.39 -1.09
C PRO A 75 -11.03 0.98 0.27
N GLU A 76 -11.28 -0.24 0.74
CA GLU A 76 -10.74 -0.77 2.00
C GLU A 76 -9.21 -0.90 1.96
N THR A 77 -8.69 -1.57 0.94
CA THR A 77 -7.26 -1.81 0.80
C THR A 77 -6.49 -0.53 0.48
N ARG A 78 -7.12 0.43 -0.20
CA ARG A 78 -6.58 1.78 -0.37
C ARG A 78 -6.39 2.48 0.97
N GLU A 79 -7.37 2.44 1.87
CA GLU A 79 -7.24 3.04 3.20
C GLU A 79 -6.13 2.37 4.00
N MET A 80 -6.02 1.03 3.94
CA MET A 80 -4.93 0.31 4.60
C MET A 80 -3.55 0.76 4.12
N VAL A 81 -3.38 0.94 2.80
CA VAL A 81 -2.13 1.45 2.22
C VAL A 81 -1.82 2.86 2.74
N ILE A 82 -2.82 3.74 2.74
CA ILE A 82 -2.63 5.13 3.20
C ILE A 82 -2.27 5.16 4.68
N ASP A 83 -2.98 4.41 5.52
CA ASP A 83 -2.68 4.36 6.95
C ASP A 83 -1.27 3.81 7.23
N HIS A 84 -0.83 2.82 6.44
CA HIS A 84 0.54 2.32 6.51
C HIS A 84 1.56 3.42 6.18
N VAL A 85 1.36 4.13 5.07
CA VAL A 85 2.22 5.25 4.64
C VAL A 85 2.29 6.34 5.71
N MET A 86 1.16 6.64 6.35
CA MET A 86 1.08 7.65 7.40
C MET A 86 1.73 7.19 8.72
N ALA A 87 1.81 5.88 8.97
CA ALA A 87 2.48 5.30 10.14
C ALA A 87 4.01 5.21 9.97
N LEU A 88 4.51 5.15 8.74
CA LEU A 88 5.94 5.27 8.47
C LEU A 88 6.42 6.68 8.82
N GLU A 89 7.50 6.78 9.59
CA GLU A 89 8.06 8.08 10.03
C GLU A 89 9.26 8.54 9.17
N THR A 90 9.48 7.90 8.02
CA THR A 90 10.53 8.28 7.06
C THR A 90 10.30 9.69 6.53
N GLN A 91 11.35 10.41 6.13
CA GLN A 91 11.20 11.82 5.69
C GLN A 91 10.64 11.96 4.27
N GLU A 92 10.95 11.05 3.36
CA GLU A 92 10.49 11.08 1.97
C GLU A 92 10.02 9.68 1.57
N LEU A 93 8.83 9.62 0.97
CA LEU A 93 8.28 8.41 0.36
C LEU A 93 8.35 8.60 -1.15
N ILE A 94 9.08 7.72 -1.83
CA ILE A 94 9.11 7.70 -3.29
C ILE A 94 8.10 6.69 -3.84
N LEU A 95 7.75 6.81 -5.12
CA LEU A 95 6.76 5.92 -5.75
C LEU A 95 7.13 4.44 -5.61
N ASN A 96 8.41 4.10 -5.67
CA ASN A 96 8.85 2.70 -5.53
C ASN A 96 8.48 2.13 -4.16
N ASP A 97 8.68 2.90 -3.08
CA ASP A 97 8.32 2.48 -1.72
C ASP A 97 6.81 2.24 -1.61
N LEU A 98 6.01 3.13 -2.20
CA LEU A 98 4.56 2.95 -2.24
C LEU A 98 4.14 1.64 -2.90
N LYS A 99 4.78 1.27 -4.01
CA LYS A 99 4.48 0.02 -4.72
C LYS A 99 4.74 -1.20 -3.83
N TRP A 100 5.83 -1.18 -3.06
CA TRP A 100 6.13 -2.24 -2.09
C TRP A 100 5.14 -2.27 -0.93
N ILE A 101 4.77 -1.10 -0.40
CA ILE A 101 3.74 -1.01 0.65
C ILE A 101 2.41 -1.59 0.18
N VAL A 102 1.99 -1.26 -1.04
CA VAL A 102 0.80 -1.86 -1.68
C VAL A 102 0.92 -3.38 -1.74
N LEU A 103 2.07 -3.91 -2.16
CA LEU A 103 2.29 -5.35 -2.24
C LEU A 103 2.22 -6.02 -0.87
N ILE A 104 2.80 -5.41 0.17
CA ILE A 104 2.70 -5.88 1.55
C ILE A 104 1.24 -5.92 2.00
N VAL A 105 0.48 -4.85 1.77
CA VAL A 105 -0.93 -4.78 2.16
C VAL A 105 -1.73 -5.87 1.45
N LEU A 106 -1.55 -6.04 0.13
CA LEU A 106 -2.25 -7.06 -0.65
C LEU A 106 -1.89 -8.49 -0.21
N PHE A 107 -0.62 -8.75 0.12
CA PHE A 107 -0.16 -10.04 0.61
C PHE A 107 -0.81 -10.44 1.95
N ASN A 108 -1.12 -9.45 2.79
CA ASN A 108 -1.68 -9.69 4.12
C ASN A 108 -3.22 -9.80 4.13
N ILE A 109 -3.87 -9.71 2.98
CA ILE A 109 -5.32 -9.85 2.86
C ILE A 109 -5.68 -11.24 2.33
N PRO A 110 -6.54 -12.00 3.02
CA PRO A 110 -6.94 -13.33 2.57
C PRO A 110 -7.70 -13.26 1.23
N ASN A 111 -7.49 -14.26 0.37
CA ASN A 111 -8.13 -14.41 -0.95
C ASN A 111 -7.83 -13.29 -1.97
N ASN A 112 -6.72 -12.55 -1.82
CA ASN A 112 -6.38 -11.44 -2.72
C ASN A 112 -5.29 -11.79 -3.76
N GLU A 113 -5.13 -13.07 -4.08
CA GLU A 113 -4.07 -13.58 -4.97
C GLU A 113 -4.10 -12.94 -6.36
N TYR A 114 -5.29 -12.63 -6.90
CA TYR A 114 -5.41 -11.97 -8.20
C TYR A 114 -4.81 -10.55 -8.19
N ALA A 115 -5.18 -9.73 -7.20
CA ALA A 115 -4.66 -8.37 -7.10
C ALA A 115 -3.15 -8.38 -6.83
N TYR A 116 -2.68 -9.32 -5.99
CA TYR A 116 -1.26 -9.53 -5.74
C TYR A 116 -0.50 -9.82 -7.05
N ASN A 117 -0.94 -10.80 -7.84
CA ASN A 117 -0.31 -11.16 -9.12
C ASN A 117 -0.34 -9.98 -10.13
N GLN A 118 -1.39 -9.18 -10.14
CA GLN A 118 -1.48 -8.00 -11.01
C GLN A 118 -0.50 -6.91 -10.58
N MET A 119 -0.39 -6.64 -9.28
CA MET A 119 0.56 -5.68 -8.73
C MET A 119 2.02 -6.13 -8.94
N GLU A 120 2.29 -7.41 -8.72
CA GLU A 120 3.61 -8.01 -8.94
C GLU A 120 4.06 -7.85 -10.40
N LYS A 121 3.17 -8.10 -11.39
CA LYS A 121 3.47 -7.83 -12.80
C LYS A 121 3.79 -6.35 -13.07
N LEU A 122 3.08 -5.42 -12.45
CA LEU A 122 3.32 -3.98 -12.61
C LEU A 122 4.68 -3.56 -12.01
N LEU A 123 5.07 -4.16 -10.88
CA LEU A 123 6.38 -3.98 -10.28
C LEU A 123 7.49 -4.47 -11.22
N TYR A 124 7.39 -5.70 -11.72
CA TYR A 124 8.40 -6.27 -12.61
C TYR A 124 8.48 -5.54 -13.96
N CYS A 125 7.35 -5.08 -14.50
CA CYS A 125 7.32 -4.29 -15.73
C CYS A 125 7.96 -2.90 -15.55
N THR A 126 7.96 -2.36 -14.32
CA THR A 126 8.69 -1.12 -14.03
C THR A 126 10.20 -1.39 -13.93
N SER A 127 10.61 -2.46 -13.24
CA SER A 127 12.03 -2.79 -13.09
C SER A 127 12.71 -3.10 -14.43
N GLU A 128 12.04 -3.78 -15.36
CA GLU A 128 12.61 -4.06 -16.70
C GLU A 128 12.81 -2.78 -17.53
N ASN A 129 12.01 -1.73 -17.30
CA ASN A 129 12.18 -0.45 -18.00
C ASN A 129 13.36 0.38 -17.46
N GLU A 130 13.83 0.15 -16.23
CA GLU A 130 15.06 0.78 -15.71
C GLU A 130 16.35 0.14 -16.25
N PHE A 131 16.30 -1.11 -16.73
CA PHE A 131 17.45 -1.80 -17.33
C PHE A 131 17.66 -1.53 -18.83
N LEU A 132 16.78 -0.75 -19.47
CA LEU A 132 16.82 -0.46 -20.91
C LEU A 132 17.29 0.95 -21.27
N HIS A 133 17.87 1.71 -20.33
CA HIS A 133 18.42 3.04 -20.62
C HIS A 133 19.90 3.21 -20.24
#